data_AF-A0A7R9UHC7-F1
#
_entry.id   AF-A0A7R9UHC7-F1
#
_cell.length_a   1.000
_cell.length_b   1.000
_cell.length_c   1.000
_cell.angle_alpha   90.00
_cell.angle_beta   90.00
_cell.angle_gamma   90.00
#
_symmetry.space_group_name_H-M   'P 1'
#
loop_
_entity.id
_entity.type
_entity.pdbx_description
1 polymer ?
#
loop_
_entity_poly.entity_id
_entity_poly.type
_entity_poly.pdbx_seq_one_letter_code
_entity_poly.pdbx_strand_id
1 'polypeptide(L)'
;AEIEASAQADDDRETLARDPTVRFLKHLLKWFKGEFFTWVNQPDCPVCGSGTSFAGMVAATSEERRYGASRVEGYKCQQCGTPVRFPRYNDPGKLLETRRGRCGEWANCFTLVCISLGYFARYVLDFTDHVWTEVYSAAENRFLHLDSCEAALDSPSMYEVGWGKDLTYIFAFSKYGVTDVIKRYTVNFPKVLSRRTDMHENDLAGLIREMNSCPTVRRAWSGLDSPKTEETRWIFDTEQLELSLLGRGATRQLVDAEVRGRTSGDIAWRRRRGEVDEKGSEDVAGGEEDDERAKSGVTKGA
;
A
#
# COMPACT_ATOMS: atom_id res chain seq x y z
N ALA A 1 30.80 -14.44 -13.51
CA ALA A 1 29.39 -14.32 -13.94
C ALA A 1 28.43 -14.28 -12.73
N GLU A 2 28.06 -15.39 -12.07
CA GLU A 2 27.10 -15.36 -10.95
C GLU A 2 27.62 -14.66 -9.69
N ILE A 3 28.89 -14.88 -9.34
CA ILE A 3 29.53 -14.22 -8.18
C ILE A 3 29.67 -12.70 -8.40
N GLU A 4 29.99 -12.27 -9.62
CA GLU A 4 30.12 -10.85 -9.98
C GLU A 4 28.75 -10.15 -10.03
N ALA A 5 27.71 -10.83 -10.53
CA ALA A 5 26.34 -10.30 -10.54
C ALA A 5 25.76 -10.18 -9.11
N SER A 6 26.08 -11.12 -8.21
CA SER A 6 25.68 -11.02 -6.80
C SER A 6 26.43 -9.91 -6.07
N ALA A 7 27.74 -9.77 -6.30
CA ALA A 7 28.53 -8.71 -5.68
C ALA A 7 28.10 -7.31 -6.15
N GLN A 8 27.76 -7.14 -7.44
CA GLN A 8 27.23 -5.90 -7.96
C GLN A 8 25.85 -5.58 -7.37
N ALA A 9 24.96 -6.58 -7.25
CA ALA A 9 23.64 -6.39 -6.65
C ALA A 9 23.72 -5.99 -5.17
N ASP A 10 24.69 -6.51 -4.42
CA ASP A 10 24.89 -6.15 -3.02
C ASP A 10 25.53 -4.76 -2.85
N ASP A 11 26.43 -4.34 -3.75
CA ASP A 11 26.99 -2.98 -3.81
C ASP A 11 25.92 -1.92 -4.18
N ASP A 12 25.08 -2.22 -5.17
CA ASP A 12 23.94 -1.38 -5.57
C ASP A 12 22.92 -1.23 -4.41
N ARG A 13 22.69 -2.30 -3.63
CA ARG A 13 21.82 -2.28 -2.45
C ARG A 13 22.39 -1.47 -1.28
N GLU A 14 23.68 -1.58 -1.02
CA GLU A 14 24.33 -0.79 0.02
C GLU A 14 24.35 0.70 -0.36
N THR A 15 24.48 0.99 -1.66
CA THR A 15 24.38 2.34 -2.23
C THR A 15 22.97 2.91 -2.11
N LEU A 16 21.93 2.11 -2.41
CA LEU A 16 20.52 2.48 -2.23
C LEU A 16 20.20 2.83 -0.76
N ALA A 17 20.74 2.07 0.19
CA ALA A 17 20.55 2.33 1.62
C ALA A 17 21.22 3.63 2.09
N ARG A 18 22.24 4.10 1.36
CA ARG A 18 22.97 5.35 1.64
C ARG A 18 22.33 6.58 1.01
N ASP A 19 21.47 6.43 0.01
CA ASP A 19 20.76 7.55 -0.59
C ASP A 19 19.86 8.26 0.46
N PRO A 20 20.03 9.59 0.67
CA PRO A 20 19.26 10.32 1.68
C PRO A 20 17.75 10.29 1.45
N THR A 21 17.32 10.28 0.18
CA THR A 21 15.90 10.24 -0.20
C THR A 21 15.30 8.89 0.14
N VAL A 22 15.98 7.80 -0.22
CA VAL A 22 15.57 6.44 0.09
C VAL A 22 15.50 6.21 1.60
N ARG A 23 16.51 6.67 2.33
CA ARG A 23 16.51 6.61 3.80
C ARG A 23 15.34 7.40 4.39
N PHE A 24 15.08 8.60 3.89
CA PHE A 24 13.96 9.42 4.33
C PHE A 24 12.62 8.73 4.06
N LEU A 25 12.39 8.19 2.87
CA LEU A 25 11.17 7.45 2.52
C LEU A 25 10.98 6.22 3.43
N LYS A 26 12.05 5.52 3.78
CA LYS A 26 12.00 4.41 4.75
C LYS A 26 11.58 4.86 6.14
N HIS A 27 12.06 6.01 6.62
CA HIS A 27 11.62 6.58 7.89
C HIS A 27 10.17 7.09 7.82
N LEU A 28 9.78 7.69 6.69
CA LEU A 28 8.42 8.17 6.45
C LEU A 28 7.41 7.01 6.52
N LEU A 29 7.72 5.86 5.91
CA LEU A 29 6.89 4.65 6.01
C LEU A 29 6.72 4.18 7.46
N LYS A 30 7.82 4.14 8.23
CA LYS A 30 7.80 3.73 9.64
C LYS A 30 6.98 4.68 10.50
N TRP A 31 7.18 5.99 10.34
CA TRP A 31 6.39 7.01 11.02
C TRP A 31 4.92 6.90 10.65
N PHE A 32 4.60 6.74 9.36
CA PHE A 32 3.23 6.64 8.90
C PHE A 32 2.50 5.45 9.55
N LYS A 33 3.15 4.28 9.58
CA LYS A 33 2.59 3.05 10.14
C LYS A 33 2.57 3.01 11.67
N GLY A 34 3.62 3.52 12.32
CA GLY A 34 3.83 3.39 13.76
C GLY A 34 3.25 4.53 14.59
N GLU A 35 3.07 5.71 14.01
CA GLU A 35 2.72 6.92 14.77
C GLU A 35 1.56 7.71 14.16
N PHE A 36 1.48 7.81 12.83
CA PHE A 36 0.53 8.72 12.20
C PHE A 36 -0.83 8.08 11.91
N PHE A 37 -0.87 6.88 11.32
CA PHE A 37 -2.08 6.28 10.76
C PHE A 37 -2.39 4.92 11.41
N THR A 38 -3.67 4.66 11.69
CA THR A 38 -4.12 3.49 12.43
C THR A 38 -4.93 2.53 11.56
N TRP A 39 -4.61 1.24 11.65
CA TRP A 39 -5.34 0.19 10.93
C TRP A 39 -6.69 -0.08 11.61
N VAL A 40 -7.76 -0.23 10.83
CA VAL A 40 -9.10 -0.51 11.34
C VAL A 40 -9.67 -1.78 10.70
N ASN A 41 -9.64 -2.89 11.44
CA ASN A 41 -10.43 -4.07 11.07
C ASN A 41 -11.91 -3.80 11.31
N GLN A 42 -12.23 -3.39 12.54
CA GLN A 42 -13.54 -2.94 13.00
C GLN A 42 -13.32 -1.74 13.95
N PRO A 43 -14.22 -0.75 13.97
CA PRO A 43 -14.07 0.40 14.85
C PRO A 43 -14.41 0.03 16.30
N ASP A 44 -13.67 0.59 17.27
CA ASP A 44 -14.07 0.51 18.67
C ASP A 44 -15.27 1.40 18.97
N CYS A 45 -15.97 1.11 20.07
CA CYS A 45 -17.08 1.92 20.52
C CYS A 45 -16.57 3.29 21.03
N PRO A 46 -17.06 4.43 20.48
CA PRO A 46 -16.61 5.74 20.91
C PRO A 46 -17.09 6.13 22.32
N VAL A 47 -18.03 5.38 22.90
CA VAL A 47 -18.61 5.67 24.23
C VAL A 47 -17.93 4.87 25.33
N CYS A 48 -17.64 3.58 25.11
CA CYS A 48 -17.09 2.70 26.15
C CYS A 48 -15.75 2.05 25.79
N GLY A 49 -15.22 2.26 24.59
CA GLY A 49 -13.96 1.67 24.13
C GLY A 49 -14.03 0.19 23.73
N SER A 50 -15.12 -0.50 24.04
CA SER A 50 -15.27 -1.92 23.75
C SER A 50 -15.43 -2.23 22.26
N GLY A 51 -15.13 -3.48 21.89
CA GLY A 51 -15.26 -3.97 20.53
C GLY A 51 -16.69 -3.90 19.98
N THR A 52 -16.78 -3.78 18.65
CA THR A 52 -18.04 -3.74 17.92
C THR A 52 -18.19 -4.93 16.97
N SER A 53 -19.42 -5.26 16.60
CA SER A 53 -19.69 -6.24 15.53
C SER A 53 -20.30 -5.55 14.32
N PHE A 54 -19.99 -6.05 13.12
CA PHE A 54 -20.60 -5.55 11.90
C PHE A 54 -22.12 -5.75 11.94
N ALA A 55 -22.86 -4.69 11.61
CA ALA A 55 -24.32 -4.64 11.64
C ALA A 55 -24.93 -4.35 10.24
N GLY A 56 -24.10 -4.37 9.19
CA GLY A 56 -24.53 -4.10 7.81
C GLY A 56 -24.05 -2.75 7.27
N MET A 57 -24.33 -2.50 5.99
CA MET A 57 -24.05 -1.20 5.38
C MET A 57 -25.14 -0.19 5.75
N VAL A 58 -24.75 1.06 5.98
CA VAL A 58 -25.67 2.16 6.28
C VAL A 58 -25.55 3.27 5.23
N ALA A 59 -26.62 4.01 5.01
CA ALA A 59 -26.61 5.13 4.08
C ALA A 59 -25.64 6.22 4.56
N ALA A 60 -24.82 6.75 3.66
CA ALA A 60 -23.94 7.87 3.96
C ALA A 60 -24.74 9.11 4.34
N THR A 61 -24.26 9.90 5.30
CA THR A 61 -24.78 11.24 5.57
C THR A 61 -24.33 12.22 4.48
N SER A 62 -24.92 13.42 4.45
CA SER A 62 -24.50 14.46 3.51
C SER A 62 -23.06 14.91 3.75
N GLU A 63 -22.61 14.92 5.01
CA GLU A 63 -21.23 15.21 5.36
C GLU A 63 -20.29 14.08 4.93
N GLU A 64 -20.66 12.83 5.17
CA GLU A 64 -19.84 11.68 4.75
C GLU A 64 -19.65 11.65 3.23
N ARG A 65 -20.73 11.91 2.47
CA ARG A 65 -20.67 12.04 1.00
C ARG A 65 -19.77 13.18 0.54
N ARG A 66 -19.77 14.32 1.24
CA ARG A 66 -18.93 15.48 0.90
C ARG A 66 -17.44 15.10 0.87
N TYR A 67 -17.02 14.20 1.76
CA TYR A 67 -15.63 13.70 1.83
C TYR A 67 -15.42 12.37 1.08
N GLY A 68 -16.28 12.08 0.10
CA GLY A 68 -16.12 10.95 -0.82
C GLY A 68 -16.43 9.57 -0.22
N ALA A 69 -17.11 9.50 0.93
CA ALA A 69 -17.55 8.21 1.47
C ALA A 69 -18.80 7.71 0.73
N SER A 70 -18.59 6.87 -0.29
CA SER A 70 -19.67 6.19 -1.02
C SER A 70 -20.22 4.98 -0.25
N ARG A 71 -19.44 4.44 0.69
CA ARG A 71 -19.76 3.26 1.50
C ARG A 71 -19.55 3.59 2.97
N VAL A 72 -20.52 3.23 3.81
CA VAL A 72 -20.43 3.38 5.27
C VAL A 72 -20.80 2.08 5.92
N GLU A 73 -19.86 1.52 6.66
CA GLU A 73 -20.07 0.29 7.43
C GLU A 73 -20.72 0.65 8.77
N GLY A 74 -21.84 0.03 9.09
CA GLY A 74 -22.50 0.13 10.38
C GLY A 74 -22.04 -0.98 11.31
N TYR A 75 -21.80 -0.63 12.56
CA TYR A 75 -21.37 -1.53 13.62
C TYR A 75 -22.24 -1.32 14.86
N LYS A 76 -22.30 -2.33 15.73
CA LYS A 76 -22.99 -2.27 17.02
C LYS A 76 -22.04 -2.68 18.14
N CYS A 77 -21.92 -1.83 19.17
CA CYS A 77 -21.16 -2.16 20.36
C CYS A 77 -21.79 -3.37 21.08
N GLN A 78 -20.96 -4.35 21.44
CA GLN A 78 -21.43 -5.56 22.13
C GLN A 78 -21.80 -5.31 23.60
N GLN A 79 -21.26 -4.26 24.22
CA GLN A 79 -21.46 -3.98 25.64
C GLN A 79 -22.59 -2.97 25.89
N CYS A 80 -22.53 -1.79 25.27
CA CYS A 80 -23.51 -0.72 25.50
C CYS A 80 -24.55 -0.58 24.38
N GLY A 81 -24.46 -1.38 23.31
CA GLY A 81 -25.40 -1.34 22.19
C GLY A 81 -25.32 -0.11 21.30
N THR A 82 -24.42 0.85 21.58
CA THR A 82 -24.24 2.07 20.78
C THR A 82 -23.95 1.72 19.31
N PRO A 83 -24.70 2.32 18.36
CA PRO A 83 -24.38 2.18 16.94
C PRO A 83 -23.13 2.99 16.60
N VAL A 84 -22.24 2.38 15.83
CA VAL A 84 -20.96 2.96 15.40
C VAL A 84 -20.94 2.98 13.88
N ARG A 85 -20.43 4.07 13.30
CA ARG A 85 -20.33 4.25 11.85
C ARG A 85 -18.87 4.26 11.46
N PHE A 86 -18.55 3.62 10.34
CA PHE A 86 -17.22 3.64 9.76
C PHE A 86 -17.32 4.02 8.27
N PRO A 87 -17.29 5.33 7.96
CA PRO A 87 -17.30 5.82 6.59
C PRO A 87 -15.97 5.52 5.89
N ARG A 88 -16.02 4.99 4.68
CA ARG A 88 -14.85 4.72 3.84
C ARG A 88 -14.52 5.96 3.00
N TYR A 89 -13.83 6.92 3.60
CA TYR A 89 -13.53 8.22 2.96
C TYR A 89 -12.53 8.08 1.82
N ASN A 90 -12.77 8.81 0.72
CA ASN A 90 -11.83 8.91 -0.41
C ASN A 90 -11.16 10.29 -0.52
N ASP A 91 -11.60 11.27 0.27
CA ASP A 91 -10.93 12.57 0.38
C ASP A 91 -9.67 12.44 1.26
N PRO A 92 -8.45 12.58 0.71
CA PRO A 92 -7.24 12.41 1.49
C PRO A 92 -7.02 13.53 2.51
N GLY A 93 -7.63 14.71 2.32
CA GLY A 93 -7.66 15.78 3.33
C GLY A 93 -8.45 15.36 4.56
N LYS A 94 -9.59 14.68 4.38
CA LYS A 94 -10.32 14.08 5.51
C LYS A 94 -9.53 12.97 6.18
N LEU A 95 -8.75 12.19 5.43
CA LEU A 95 -7.90 11.13 5.99
C LEU A 95 -6.76 11.67 6.86
N LEU A 96 -6.28 12.89 6.63
CA LEU A 96 -5.32 13.55 7.55
C LEU A 96 -5.92 13.87 8.92
N GLU A 97 -7.24 14.04 9.00
CA GLU A 97 -7.99 14.25 10.24
C GLU A 97 -8.34 12.90 10.91
N THR A 98 -8.91 11.96 10.16
CA THR A 98 -9.37 10.68 10.73
C THR A 98 -8.21 9.75 11.09
N ARG A 99 -7.09 9.83 10.34
CA ARG A 99 -5.85 9.08 10.56
C ARG A 99 -6.04 7.58 10.73
N ARG A 100 -7.06 7.02 10.08
CA ARG A 100 -7.39 5.61 10.24
C ARG A 100 -8.11 5.04 9.02
N GLY A 101 -7.93 3.75 8.78
CA GLY A 101 -8.59 3.06 7.68
C GLY A 101 -7.99 1.69 7.37
N ARG A 102 -8.20 1.23 6.13
CA ARG A 102 -7.58 0.01 5.55
C ARG A 102 -6.71 0.40 4.35
N CYS A 103 -6.20 -0.58 3.60
CA CYS A 103 -5.24 -0.34 2.51
C CYS A 103 -5.62 0.83 1.57
N GLY A 104 -6.91 0.94 1.22
CA GLY A 104 -7.45 2.07 0.45
C GLY A 104 -7.12 3.44 1.06
N GLU A 105 -7.54 3.67 2.29
CA GLU A 105 -7.28 4.93 3.01
C GLU A 105 -5.79 5.15 3.28
N TRP A 106 -5.06 4.08 3.61
CA TRP A 106 -3.62 4.13 3.86
C TRP A 106 -2.83 4.58 2.63
N ALA A 107 -3.03 3.94 1.49
CA ALA A 107 -2.36 4.29 0.24
C ALA A 107 -2.77 5.68 -0.25
N ASN A 108 -4.06 6.03 -0.14
CA ASN A 108 -4.57 7.34 -0.55
C ASN A 108 -3.92 8.48 0.26
N CYS A 109 -3.97 8.40 1.59
CA CYS A 109 -3.37 9.41 2.46
C CYS A 109 -1.84 9.45 2.34
N PHE A 110 -1.17 8.29 2.28
CA PHE A 110 0.29 8.24 2.12
C PHE A 110 0.75 8.83 0.78
N THR A 111 0.03 8.55 -0.31
CA THR A 111 0.33 9.14 -1.63
C THR A 111 0.21 10.67 -1.58
N LEU A 112 -0.82 11.22 -0.89
CA LEU A 112 -0.92 12.66 -0.66
C LEU A 112 0.31 13.20 0.08
N VAL A 113 0.74 12.55 1.17
CA VAL A 113 1.92 12.96 1.95
C VAL A 113 3.17 12.99 1.07
N CYS A 114 3.41 11.97 0.24
CA CYS A 114 4.55 11.96 -0.69
C CYS A 114 4.49 13.14 -1.68
N ILE A 115 3.31 13.40 -2.27
CA ILE A 115 3.11 14.54 -3.18
C ILE A 115 3.36 15.87 -2.47
N SER A 116 2.85 16.04 -1.24
CA SER A 116 3.03 17.26 -0.44
C SER A 116 4.49 17.53 -0.08
N LEU A 117 5.31 16.48 0.03
CA LEU A 117 6.75 16.57 0.25
C LEU A 117 7.55 16.84 -1.05
N GLY A 118 6.86 16.97 -2.18
CA GLY A 118 7.47 17.29 -3.48
C GLY A 118 7.93 16.07 -4.28
N TYR A 119 7.66 14.84 -3.81
CA TYR A 119 8.00 13.64 -4.57
C TYR A 119 7.08 13.45 -5.77
N PHE A 120 7.65 12.95 -6.87
CA PHE A 120 6.85 12.39 -7.95
C PHE A 120 6.31 11.03 -7.52
N ALA A 121 5.14 11.06 -6.88
CA ALA A 121 4.43 9.89 -6.40
C ALA A 121 3.23 9.51 -7.28
N ARG A 122 2.88 8.21 -7.26
CA ARG A 122 1.77 7.61 -8.01
C ARG A 122 0.99 6.67 -7.12
N TYR A 123 -0.33 6.64 -7.32
CA TYR A 123 -1.21 5.66 -6.70
C TYR A 123 -1.22 4.39 -7.54
N VAL A 124 -0.98 3.24 -6.94
CA VAL A 124 -0.95 1.95 -7.65
C VAL A 124 -2.16 1.12 -7.24
N LEU A 125 -2.90 0.66 -8.24
CA LEU A 125 -4.06 -0.20 -8.09
C LEU A 125 -3.76 -1.60 -8.60
N ASP A 126 -3.85 -2.58 -7.70
CA ASP A 126 -3.89 -4.00 -8.02
C ASP A 126 -5.34 -4.49 -8.03
N PHE A 127 -5.74 -5.07 -9.16
CA PHE A 127 -7.10 -5.56 -9.40
C PHE A 127 -7.47 -6.74 -8.48
N THR A 128 -6.52 -7.31 -7.77
CA THR A 128 -6.73 -8.35 -6.76
C THR A 128 -6.87 -7.79 -5.34
N ASP A 129 -7.58 -6.65 -5.23
CA ASP A 129 -8.00 -5.98 -3.98
C ASP A 129 -6.84 -5.49 -3.10
N HIS A 130 -5.86 -4.81 -3.69
CA HIS A 130 -4.82 -4.11 -2.93
C HIS A 130 -4.34 -2.84 -3.64
N VAL A 131 -3.78 -1.91 -2.88
CA VAL A 131 -3.35 -0.61 -3.39
C VAL A 131 -2.15 -0.12 -2.59
N TRP A 132 -1.26 0.64 -3.24
CA TRP A 132 -0.04 1.18 -2.63
C TRP A 132 0.47 2.42 -3.40
N THR A 133 1.69 2.86 -3.10
CA THR A 133 2.30 4.05 -3.69
C THR A 133 3.60 3.69 -4.43
N GLU A 134 3.89 4.38 -5.52
CA GLU A 134 5.23 4.41 -6.12
C GLU A 134 5.81 5.81 -6.04
N VAL A 135 7.12 5.94 -5.82
CA VAL A 135 7.84 7.22 -5.82
C VAL A 135 9.04 7.13 -6.77
N TYR A 136 9.20 8.11 -7.66
CA TYR A 136 10.38 8.17 -8.52
C TYR A 136 11.64 8.51 -7.72
N SER A 137 12.70 7.73 -7.91
CA SER A 137 14.04 8.01 -7.37
C SER A 137 14.96 8.44 -8.50
N ALA A 138 15.44 9.69 -8.44
CA ALA A 138 16.42 10.20 -9.40
C ALA A 138 17.79 9.50 -9.28
N ALA A 139 18.15 9.06 -8.07
CA ALA A 139 19.40 8.33 -7.83
C ALA A 139 19.40 6.94 -8.52
N GLU A 140 18.25 6.29 -8.54
CA GLU A 140 18.07 4.93 -9.11
C GLU A 140 17.54 4.95 -10.54
N ASN A 141 17.16 6.12 -11.04
CA ASN A 141 16.54 6.29 -12.34
C ASN A 141 15.33 5.37 -12.60
N ARG A 142 14.50 5.14 -11.56
CA ARG A 142 13.32 4.29 -11.62
C ARG A 142 12.31 4.62 -10.53
N PHE A 143 11.11 4.06 -10.65
CA PHE A 143 10.11 4.11 -9.58
C PHE A 143 10.41 3.07 -8.50
N LEU A 144 10.35 3.50 -7.25
CA LEU A 144 10.44 2.66 -6.07
C LEU A 144 9.03 2.30 -5.61
N HIS A 145 8.85 1.05 -5.23
CA HIS A 145 7.64 0.54 -4.58
C HIS A 145 7.57 0.98 -3.12
N LEU A 146 6.42 1.50 -2.67
CA LEU A 146 6.16 1.87 -1.26
C LEU A 146 4.78 1.35 -0.83
N ASP A 147 4.75 0.39 0.10
CA ASP A 147 3.51 -0.01 0.78
C ASP A 147 3.51 0.51 2.22
N SER A 148 2.66 1.52 2.47
CA SER A 148 2.52 2.13 3.79
C SER A 148 1.86 1.21 4.82
N CYS A 149 1.00 0.28 4.40
CA CYS A 149 0.37 -0.70 5.30
C CYS A 149 1.41 -1.66 5.87
N GLU A 150 2.42 -1.98 5.08
CA GLU A 150 3.48 -2.94 5.43
C GLU A 150 4.75 -2.25 5.94
N ALA A 151 4.86 -0.92 5.78
CA ALA A 151 6.10 -0.17 5.90
C ALA A 151 7.23 -0.75 5.03
N ALA A 152 6.86 -1.24 3.84
CA ALA A 152 7.76 -1.89 2.90
C ALA A 152 8.23 -0.88 1.84
N LEU A 153 9.54 -0.89 1.58
CA LEU A 153 10.19 -0.08 0.56
C LEU A 153 10.89 -1.01 -0.43
N ASP A 154 10.70 -0.72 -1.71
CA ASP A 154 11.34 -1.40 -2.86
C ASP A 154 11.30 -2.92 -2.77
N SER A 155 10.12 -3.46 -2.43
CA SER A 155 9.84 -4.89 -2.23
C SER A 155 8.64 -5.34 -3.10
N PRO A 156 8.66 -5.09 -4.42
CA PRO A 156 7.48 -5.30 -5.27
C PRO A 156 7.02 -6.77 -5.37
N SER A 157 7.92 -7.73 -5.22
CA SER A 157 7.58 -9.16 -5.33
C SER A 157 6.86 -9.71 -4.09
N MET A 158 6.71 -8.89 -3.03
CA MET A 158 6.05 -9.32 -1.79
C MET A 158 4.63 -9.82 -2.00
N TYR A 159 3.93 -9.31 -3.01
CA TYR A 159 2.55 -9.67 -3.29
C TYR A 159 2.43 -11.05 -3.96
N GLU A 160 3.22 -11.31 -5.00
CA GLU A 160 3.16 -12.59 -5.71
C GLU A 160 3.89 -13.69 -4.95
N VAL A 161 5.10 -13.39 -4.43
CA VAL A 161 5.95 -14.38 -3.78
C VAL A 161 5.59 -14.52 -2.31
N GLY A 162 5.62 -13.43 -1.54
CA GLY A 162 5.38 -13.46 -0.11
C GLY A 162 3.92 -13.79 0.24
N TRP A 163 2.96 -13.14 -0.41
CA TRP A 163 1.54 -13.32 -0.12
C TRP A 163 0.87 -14.39 -0.99
N GLY A 164 1.57 -14.90 -2.01
CA GLY A 164 1.02 -15.92 -2.91
C GLY A 164 -0.11 -15.41 -3.82
N LYS A 165 -0.22 -14.09 -4.07
CA LYS A 165 -1.31 -13.55 -4.88
C LYS A 165 -1.19 -13.99 -6.35
N ASP A 166 -2.29 -14.46 -6.91
CA ASP A 166 -2.44 -14.66 -8.35
C ASP A 166 -2.76 -13.33 -9.05
N LEU A 167 -1.73 -12.50 -9.24
CA LEU A 167 -1.85 -11.16 -9.84
C LEU A 167 -2.39 -11.20 -11.27
N THR A 168 -3.11 -10.13 -11.66
CA THR A 168 -3.69 -9.92 -12.99
C THR A 168 -3.28 -8.58 -13.60
N TYR A 169 -3.91 -7.50 -13.17
CA TYR A 169 -3.69 -6.14 -13.67
C TYR A 169 -3.22 -5.24 -12.53
N ILE A 170 -2.14 -4.50 -12.76
CA ILE A 170 -1.63 -3.50 -11.82
C ILE A 170 -1.33 -2.22 -12.59
N PHE A 171 -2.03 -1.14 -12.24
CA PHE A 171 -1.88 0.15 -12.92
C PHE A 171 -1.44 1.23 -11.94
N ALA A 172 -0.46 2.03 -12.35
CA ALA A 172 -0.01 3.21 -11.62
C ALA A 172 -0.66 4.47 -12.22
N PHE A 173 -1.21 5.33 -11.36
CA PHE A 173 -1.91 6.56 -11.71
C PHE A 173 -1.18 7.77 -11.14
N SER A 174 -0.97 8.78 -11.99
CA SER A 174 -0.38 10.06 -11.61
C SER A 174 -1.09 11.20 -12.33
N LYS A 175 -0.78 12.45 -11.93
CA LYS A 175 -1.24 13.63 -12.67
C LYS A 175 -0.75 13.68 -14.13
N TYR A 176 0.23 12.85 -14.50
CA TYR A 176 0.85 12.83 -15.82
C TYR A 176 0.38 11.67 -16.71
N GLY A 177 -0.34 10.68 -16.16
CA GLY A 177 -0.63 9.47 -16.92
C GLY A 177 -0.94 8.25 -16.09
N VAL A 178 -1.33 7.20 -16.82
CA VAL A 178 -1.50 5.82 -16.36
C VAL A 178 -0.42 4.94 -16.96
N THR A 179 0.07 3.96 -16.20
CA THR A 179 1.07 2.99 -16.68
C THR A 179 0.69 1.61 -16.19
N ASP A 180 0.74 0.61 -17.08
CA ASP A 180 0.63 -0.80 -16.68
C ASP A 180 1.98 -1.25 -16.12
N VAL A 181 2.03 -1.41 -14.79
CA VAL A 181 3.25 -1.67 -14.04
C VAL A 181 3.35 -3.12 -13.60
N ILE A 182 2.45 -4.01 -14.05
CA ILE A 182 2.40 -5.43 -13.64
C ILE A 182 3.76 -6.14 -13.70
N LYS A 183 4.58 -5.83 -14.71
CA LYS A 183 5.90 -6.46 -14.93
C LYS A 183 6.89 -6.17 -13.81
N ARG A 184 6.67 -5.13 -13.00
CA ARG A 184 7.45 -4.83 -11.80
C ARG A 184 7.10 -5.74 -10.61
N TYR A 185 5.88 -6.26 -10.60
CA TYR A 185 5.29 -6.95 -9.44
C TYR A 185 5.17 -8.46 -9.63
N THR A 186 5.63 -9.01 -10.76
CA THR A 186 5.60 -10.44 -11.04
C THR A 186 6.99 -10.97 -11.39
N VAL A 187 7.31 -12.13 -10.84
CA VAL A 187 8.46 -12.95 -11.24
C VAL A 187 8.09 -13.95 -12.35
N ASN A 188 6.81 -14.08 -12.69
CA ASN A 188 6.32 -14.98 -13.73
C ASN A 188 5.24 -14.32 -14.61
N PHE A 189 5.69 -13.40 -15.47
CA PHE A 189 4.80 -12.68 -16.37
C PHE A 189 3.99 -13.58 -17.33
N PRO A 190 4.52 -14.70 -17.88
CA PRO A 190 3.70 -15.64 -18.65
C PRO A 190 2.51 -16.21 -17.88
N LYS A 191 2.67 -16.53 -16.59
CA LYS A 191 1.57 -17.00 -15.73
C LYS A 191 0.53 -15.90 -15.51
N VAL A 192 0.98 -14.66 -15.29
CA VAL A 192 0.07 -13.51 -15.17
C VAL A 192 -0.73 -13.28 -16.45
N LEU A 193 -0.08 -13.34 -17.63
CA LEU A 193 -0.75 -13.19 -18.93
C LEU A 193 -1.88 -14.20 -19.12
N SER A 194 -1.73 -15.44 -18.62
CA SER A 194 -2.79 -16.44 -18.71
C SER A 194 -4.07 -16.08 -17.94
N ARG A 195 -3.98 -15.16 -16.97
CA ARG A 195 -5.11 -14.67 -16.18
C ARG A 195 -5.67 -13.33 -16.65
N ARG A 196 -5.01 -12.66 -17.60
CA ARG A 196 -5.41 -11.34 -18.10
C ARG A 196 -6.40 -11.48 -19.25
N THR A 197 -7.64 -11.81 -18.91
CA THR A 197 -8.70 -12.14 -19.87
C THR A 197 -9.73 -11.04 -20.11
N ASP A 198 -9.67 -9.92 -19.38
CA ASP A 198 -10.67 -8.85 -19.47
C ASP A 198 -10.53 -8.00 -20.74
N MET A 199 -9.33 -7.95 -21.32
CA MET A 199 -9.01 -7.18 -22.52
C MET A 199 -7.76 -7.74 -23.20
N HIS A 200 -7.72 -7.70 -24.53
CA HIS A 200 -6.52 -8.10 -25.27
C HIS A 200 -5.37 -7.11 -25.02
N GLU A 201 -4.13 -7.60 -24.85
CA GLU A 201 -2.99 -6.77 -24.44
C GLU A 201 -2.69 -5.62 -25.42
N ASN A 202 -2.89 -5.83 -26.72
CA ASN A 202 -2.71 -4.75 -27.71
C ASN A 202 -3.76 -3.64 -27.56
N ASP A 203 -5.00 -4.00 -27.23
CA ASP A 203 -6.09 -3.04 -27.05
C ASP A 203 -5.90 -2.26 -25.76
N LEU A 204 -5.48 -2.94 -24.68
CA LEU A 204 -5.11 -2.31 -23.42
C LEU A 204 -3.95 -1.32 -23.59
N ALA A 205 -2.89 -1.73 -24.30
CA ALA A 205 -1.77 -0.84 -24.61
C ALA A 205 -2.22 0.35 -25.48
N GLY A 206 -3.13 0.13 -26.42
CA GLY A 206 -3.77 1.17 -27.22
C GLY A 206 -4.54 2.17 -26.37
N LEU A 207 -5.39 1.68 -25.46
CA LEU A 207 -6.19 2.48 -24.53
C LEU A 207 -5.31 3.32 -23.61
N ILE A 208 -4.27 2.74 -23.01
CA ILE A 208 -3.34 3.47 -22.15
C ILE A 208 -2.65 4.59 -22.94
N ARG A 209 -2.22 4.30 -24.19
CA ARG A 209 -1.61 5.31 -25.06
C ARG A 209 -2.59 6.44 -25.37
N GLU A 210 -3.84 6.10 -25.70
CA GLU A 210 -4.89 7.08 -25.96
C GLU A 210 -5.14 7.97 -24.74
N MET A 211 -5.32 7.37 -23.55
CA MET A 211 -5.53 8.10 -22.30
C MET A 211 -4.36 9.05 -21.99
N ASN A 212 -3.12 8.58 -22.20
CA ASN A 212 -1.91 9.38 -21.94
C ASN A 212 -1.66 10.46 -22.99
N SER A 213 -2.17 10.32 -24.21
CA SER A 213 -2.04 11.31 -25.29
C SER A 213 -3.23 12.28 -25.36
N CYS A 214 -4.38 11.93 -24.77
CA CYS A 214 -5.60 12.72 -24.83
C CYS A 214 -5.48 14.03 -24.01
N PRO A 215 -5.54 15.21 -24.65
CA PRO A 215 -5.43 16.49 -23.95
C PRO A 215 -6.55 16.71 -22.92
N THR A 216 -7.76 16.26 -23.21
CA THR A 216 -8.92 16.39 -22.32
C THR A 216 -8.75 15.60 -21.04
N VAL A 217 -8.30 14.34 -21.15
CA VAL A 217 -8.02 13.46 -19.99
C VAL A 217 -6.88 14.05 -19.16
N ARG A 218 -5.81 14.51 -19.81
CA ARG A 218 -4.69 15.14 -19.12
C ARG A 218 -5.10 16.38 -18.34
N ARG A 219 -5.88 17.27 -18.96
CA ARG A 219 -6.38 18.49 -18.31
C ARG A 219 -7.24 18.16 -17.08
N ALA A 220 -8.05 17.11 -17.16
CA ALA A 220 -8.85 16.65 -16.03
C ALA A 220 -7.99 16.15 -14.85
N TRP A 221 -6.84 15.52 -15.12
CA TRP A 221 -5.96 15.00 -14.07
C TRP A 221 -5.03 16.03 -13.45
N SER A 222 -4.44 16.92 -14.25
CA SER A 222 -3.45 17.88 -13.76
C SER A 222 -4.09 19.11 -13.13
N GLY A 223 -5.37 19.40 -13.43
CA GLY A 223 -6.04 20.65 -13.03
C GLY A 223 -5.38 21.93 -13.60
N LEU A 224 -4.30 21.77 -14.36
CA LEU A 224 -3.42 22.79 -14.90
C LEU A 224 -2.97 22.34 -16.29
N ASP A 225 -2.92 23.24 -17.27
CA ASP A 225 -2.33 22.99 -18.59
C ASP A 225 -0.78 22.94 -18.52
N SER A 226 -0.20 22.22 -17.55
CA SER A 226 1.26 22.03 -17.51
C SER A 226 1.65 20.82 -18.40
N PRO A 227 2.35 21.06 -19.52
CA PRO A 227 2.87 19.96 -20.31
C PRO A 227 3.88 19.15 -19.48
N LYS A 228 4.02 17.85 -19.77
CA LYS A 228 5.16 17.06 -19.27
C LYS A 228 6.45 17.82 -19.61
N THR A 229 7.31 18.02 -18.63
CA THR A 229 8.67 18.54 -18.88
C THR A 229 9.47 17.50 -19.65
N GLU A 230 10.61 17.89 -20.22
CA GLU A 230 11.55 16.94 -20.82
C GLU A 230 11.98 15.86 -19.83
N GLU A 231 12.26 16.26 -18.58
CA GLU A 231 12.56 15.34 -17.47
C GLU A 231 11.41 14.33 -17.25
N THR A 232 10.16 14.79 -17.17
CA THR A 232 9.03 13.86 -16.99
C THR A 232 8.87 12.91 -18.18
N ARG A 233 9.13 13.34 -19.42
CA ARG A 233 9.11 12.43 -20.58
C ARG A 233 10.20 11.37 -20.45
N TRP A 234 11.42 11.80 -20.11
CA TRP A 234 12.55 10.91 -19.92
C TRP A 234 12.33 9.86 -18.82
N ILE A 235 11.66 10.23 -17.72
CA ILE A 235 11.25 9.30 -16.66
C ILE A 235 10.35 8.19 -17.22
N PHE A 236 9.32 8.55 -18.00
CA PHE A 236 8.40 7.56 -18.58
C PHE A 236 9.09 6.71 -19.66
N ASP A 237 9.95 7.29 -20.49
CA ASP A 237 10.67 6.55 -21.53
C ASP A 237 11.63 5.52 -20.91
N THR A 238 12.32 5.91 -19.82
CA THR A 238 13.19 5.02 -19.05
C THR A 238 12.39 3.91 -18.37
N GLU A 239 11.24 4.22 -17.77
CA GLU A 239 10.35 3.22 -17.18
C GLU A 239 9.85 2.21 -18.23
N GLN A 240 9.50 2.65 -19.44
CA GLN A 240 9.10 1.74 -20.50
C GLN A 240 10.21 0.76 -20.88
N LEU A 241 11.47 1.20 -20.84
CA LEU A 241 12.63 0.32 -21.03
C LEU A 241 12.79 -0.67 -19.88
N GLU A 242 12.74 -0.20 -18.62
CA GLU A 242 12.75 -1.05 -17.41
C GLU A 242 11.69 -2.15 -17.49
N LEU A 243 10.43 -1.78 -17.72
CA LEU A 243 9.31 -2.72 -17.80
C LEU A 243 9.44 -3.68 -18.98
N SER A 244 10.01 -3.23 -20.10
CA SER A 244 10.31 -4.11 -21.25
C SER A 244 11.36 -5.16 -20.91
N LEU A 245 12.42 -4.79 -20.18
CA LEU A 245 13.46 -5.71 -19.73
C LEU A 245 12.91 -6.73 -18.72
N LEU A 246 12.14 -6.28 -17.74
CA LEU A 246 11.47 -7.15 -16.77
C LEU A 246 10.52 -8.15 -17.46
N GLY A 247 9.75 -7.68 -18.43
CA GLY A 247 8.86 -8.55 -19.23
C GLY A 247 9.59 -9.59 -20.08
N ARG A 248 10.89 -9.41 -20.35
CA ARG A 248 11.76 -10.37 -21.06
C ARG A 248 12.50 -11.31 -20.13
N GLY A 249 12.18 -11.30 -18.83
CA GLY A 249 12.77 -12.20 -17.84
C GLY A 249 14.04 -11.65 -17.17
N ALA A 250 14.26 -10.34 -17.16
CA ALA A 250 15.27 -9.76 -16.28
C ALA A 250 14.88 -10.08 -14.82
N THR A 251 15.68 -10.91 -14.15
CA THR A 251 15.42 -11.35 -12.78
C THR A 251 16.12 -10.46 -11.78
N ARG A 252 15.36 -9.96 -10.80
CA ARG A 252 15.89 -9.35 -9.59
C ARG A 252 16.08 -10.44 -8.52
N GLN A 253 17.15 -10.37 -7.74
CA GLN A 253 17.26 -11.18 -6.53
C GLN A 253 16.24 -10.72 -5.49
N LEU A 254 15.42 -11.66 -5.01
CA LEU A 254 14.45 -11.40 -3.95
C LEU A 254 15.15 -11.01 -2.65
N VAL A 255 14.51 -10.13 -1.89
CA VAL A 255 14.94 -9.78 -0.52
C VAL A 255 14.03 -10.45 0.51
N ASP A 256 14.52 -10.58 1.75
CA ASP A 256 13.76 -11.18 2.86
C ASP A 256 12.38 -10.56 3.07
N ALA A 257 12.20 -9.27 2.78
CA ALA A 257 10.91 -8.60 2.90
C ALA A 257 9.90 -9.05 1.83
N GLU A 258 10.36 -9.58 0.69
CA GLU A 258 9.52 -10.03 -0.43
C GLU A 258 9.04 -11.47 -0.29
N VAL A 259 9.63 -12.24 0.63
CA VAL A 259 9.25 -13.64 0.87
C VAL A 259 8.41 -13.82 2.13
N ARG A 260 8.09 -12.72 2.83
CA ARG A 260 7.25 -12.74 4.04
C ARG A 260 5.78 -12.57 3.69
N GLY A 261 4.94 -13.24 4.49
CA GLY A 261 3.50 -13.06 4.48
C GLY A 261 3.08 -11.66 4.92
N ARG A 262 1.82 -11.34 4.65
CA ARG A 262 1.19 -10.06 4.95
C ARG A 262 1.11 -9.82 6.45
N THR A 263 1.40 -8.59 6.88
CA THR A 263 1.30 -8.19 8.29
C THR A 263 0.03 -7.39 8.60
N SER A 264 -0.51 -6.63 7.64
CA SER A 264 -1.74 -5.85 7.82
C SER A 264 -3.03 -6.66 7.63
N GLY A 265 -4.10 -6.26 8.31
CA GLY A 265 -5.41 -6.89 8.19
C GLY A 265 -5.67 -8.04 9.16
N ASP A 266 -6.96 -8.39 9.27
CA ASP A 266 -7.44 -9.47 10.13
C ASP A 266 -6.74 -10.80 9.85
N ILE A 267 -6.34 -11.52 10.91
CA ILE A 267 -5.57 -12.76 10.78
C ILE A 267 -6.38 -13.88 10.11
N ALA A 268 -7.68 -13.98 10.39
CA ALA A 268 -8.54 -14.99 9.77
C ALA A 268 -8.73 -14.67 8.28
N TRP A 269 -8.85 -13.39 7.93
CA TRP A 269 -8.87 -12.92 6.54
C TRP A 269 -7.57 -13.26 5.79
N ARG A 270 -6.40 -13.00 6.39
CA ARG A 270 -5.10 -13.36 5.79
C ARG A 270 -4.92 -14.87 5.62
N ARG A 271 -5.24 -15.67 6.64
CA ARG A 271 -5.17 -17.15 6.59
C ARG A 271 -6.04 -17.74 5.49
N ARG A 272 -7.28 -17.25 5.34
CA ARG A 272 -8.18 -17.71 4.26
C ARG A 272 -7.62 -17.46 2.85
N ARG A 273 -6.73 -16.49 2.71
CA ARG A 273 -6.12 -16.10 1.45
C ARG A 273 -4.71 -16.65 1.26
N GLY A 274 -4.19 -17.41 2.22
CA GLY A 274 -2.83 -17.94 2.17
C GLY A 274 -1.75 -16.87 2.34
N GLU A 275 -2.08 -15.69 2.86
CA GLU A 275 -1.16 -14.54 2.94
C GLU A 275 -0.36 -14.53 4.26
N VAL A 276 -0.22 -15.66 4.97
CA VAL A 276 0.52 -15.76 6.24
C VAL A 276 1.75 -16.64 6.09
N ASP A 277 2.81 -16.35 6.84
CA ASP A 277 3.96 -17.25 6.93
C ASP A 277 3.54 -18.60 7.52
N GLU A 278 3.94 -19.70 6.89
CA GLU A 278 3.71 -21.05 7.44
C GLU A 278 4.34 -21.26 8.82
N LYS A 279 5.29 -20.40 9.22
CA LYS A 279 6.00 -20.42 10.51
C LYS A 279 5.43 -19.48 11.58
N GLY A 280 4.38 -18.71 11.29
CA GLY A 280 3.78 -17.73 12.22
C GLY A 280 2.55 -18.24 12.99
N SER A 281 2.45 -19.55 13.22
CA SER A 281 1.26 -20.16 13.85
C SER A 281 1.16 -19.96 15.37
N GLU A 282 2.15 -19.36 16.04
CA GLU A 282 2.11 -19.13 17.48
C GLU A 282 2.41 -17.64 17.81
N ASP A 283 1.54 -17.08 18.64
CA ASP A 283 1.67 -15.87 19.45
C ASP A 283 1.58 -14.48 18.79
N VAL A 284 0.33 -14.02 18.57
CA VAL A 284 -0.17 -12.76 19.16
C VAL A 284 -1.65 -12.95 19.51
N ALA A 285 -1.90 -13.64 20.62
CA ALA A 285 -3.19 -13.64 21.29
C ALA A 285 -2.98 -13.13 22.72
N GLY A 286 -3.69 -12.06 23.09
CA GLY A 286 -4.05 -11.69 24.46
C GLY A 286 -2.91 -11.57 25.48
N GLY A 287 -2.40 -10.36 25.68
CA GLY A 287 -1.80 -9.96 26.96
C GLY A 287 -2.83 -9.18 27.79
N GLU A 288 -3.81 -9.90 28.35
CA GLU A 288 -4.60 -9.47 29.50
C GLU A 288 -4.23 -10.38 30.69
N GLU A 289 -4.21 -9.78 31.88
CA GLU A 289 -4.00 -10.38 33.22
C GLU A 289 -2.51 -10.53 33.62
N ASP A 290 -1.97 -10.00 34.73
CA ASP A 290 -2.59 -9.66 36.03
C ASP A 290 -1.90 -8.50 36.77
N ASP A 291 -2.71 -7.64 37.38
CA ASP A 291 -2.37 -6.62 38.36
C ASP A 291 -2.46 -7.22 39.78
N GLU A 292 -1.38 -7.81 40.28
CA GLU A 292 -1.30 -8.23 41.69
C GLU A 292 -0.75 -7.12 42.59
N ARG A 293 -1.73 -6.35 43.06
CA ARG A 293 -1.80 -5.57 44.30
C ARG A 293 -0.88 -6.04 45.44
N ALA A 294 0.25 -5.36 45.63
CA ALA A 294 1.01 -5.40 46.88
C ALA A 294 0.25 -4.67 48.02
N LYS A 295 -0.42 -5.44 48.88
CA LYS A 295 -0.82 -5.03 50.24
C LYS A 295 -0.44 -6.13 51.23
N SER A 296 0.61 -5.91 52.01
CA SER A 296 0.69 -6.20 53.46
C SER A 296 2.14 -6.19 53.93
N GLY A 297 2.40 -5.60 55.10
CA GLY A 297 3.73 -5.60 55.69
C GLY A 297 3.95 -4.54 56.77
N VAL A 298 2.95 -4.24 57.59
CA VAL A 298 3.17 -3.59 58.89
C VAL A 298 3.51 -4.69 59.89
N THR A 299 4.75 -4.71 60.37
CA THR A 299 5.11 -5.34 61.64
C THR A 299 6.02 -4.41 62.44
N LYS A 300 5.53 -4.02 63.60
CA LYS A 300 6.27 -3.41 64.71
C LYS A 300 7.24 -4.44 65.31
N GLY A 301 8.37 -3.96 65.85
CA GLY A 301 8.96 -4.55 67.05
C GLY A 301 10.47 -4.76 67.02
N ALA A 302 11.22 -3.76 67.49
CA ALA A 302 12.27 -3.81 68.53
C ALA A 302 13.22 -2.61 68.33
#